data_AF-A0A6P0X654-F1
#
_entry.id   AF-A0A6P0X654-F1
#
_cell.length_a   1.000
_cell.length_b   1.000
_cell.length_c   1.000
_cell.angle_alpha   90.00
_cell.angle_beta   90.00
_cell.angle_gamma   90.00
#
_symmetry.space_group_name_H-M   'P 1'
#
loop_
_entity.id
_entity.type
_entity.pdbx_description
1 polymer ?
#
loop_
_entity_poly.entity_id
_entity_poly.type
_entity_poly.pdbx_seq_one_letter_code
_entity_poly.pdbx_strand_id
1 'polypeptide(L)'
;MLFHPGMLLPHLVDANSLDPAGIYRKGDYLEKLRWFYLPVGARVGTLASLAVLNNALWSYWAWQGLQRCFHNPTANVFSKRQSYLLTAGFELTVIGFALTPEVVYTKRVFENVQMLVVFNLILFLGLIAALSPHRQALLDWARYRHQQPKSQRRGLLKDLLWGEKSPALVAIALNLAIASVILLTWVLFWSDSKYKIPALWALLLNISFILVCATVAQLMLLMKAKKRSVWAATTVAGLIILPPIVFAFLSLNPNHLPDVWLFSAFHWAGVEHTVGVSVGFALIAQSLTLAVLNLQLTRRLQQAGESATKALCGN
;
A
#
# COMPACT_ATOMS: atom_id res chain seq x y z
N MET A 1 40.93 -7.33 -18.44
CA MET A 1 40.61 -6.07 -17.73
C MET A 1 39.92 -5.04 -18.65
N LEU A 2 39.07 -5.47 -19.60
CA LEU A 2 38.55 -4.60 -20.68
C LEU A 2 37.09 -4.15 -20.50
N PHE A 3 36.45 -4.51 -19.38
CA PHE A 3 35.06 -4.15 -19.08
C PHE A 3 34.94 -3.58 -17.66
N HIS A 4 35.76 -2.58 -17.35
CA HIS A 4 35.50 -1.77 -16.16
C HIS A 4 34.60 -0.59 -16.57
N PRO A 5 33.33 -0.53 -16.10
CA PRO A 5 32.42 0.56 -16.44
C PRO A 5 32.92 1.95 -16.04
N GLY A 6 33.94 2.05 -15.17
CA GLY A 6 34.59 3.29 -14.81
C GLY A 6 35.39 3.96 -15.93
N MET A 7 35.86 3.22 -16.95
CA MET A 7 36.57 3.82 -18.10
C MET A 7 35.64 4.36 -19.20
N LEU A 8 34.43 3.80 -19.33
CA LEU A 8 33.47 4.23 -20.36
C LEU A 8 32.63 5.44 -19.93
N LEU A 9 32.43 5.62 -18.63
CA LEU A 9 31.59 6.69 -18.08
C LEU A 9 32.07 8.11 -18.46
N PRO A 10 33.37 8.45 -18.38
CA PRO A 10 33.85 9.79 -18.75
C PRO A 10 33.61 10.11 -20.23
N HIS A 11 33.75 9.12 -21.12
CA HIS A 11 33.61 9.31 -22.57
C HIS A 11 32.13 9.44 -22.99
N LEU A 12 31.21 8.81 -22.25
CA LEU A 12 29.77 8.94 -22.47
C LEU A 12 29.19 10.26 -21.94
N VAL A 13 29.83 10.86 -20.93
CA VAL A 13 29.48 12.17 -20.37
C VAL A 13 29.87 13.29 -21.34
N ASP A 14 31.06 13.19 -21.93
CA ASP A 14 31.57 14.16 -22.91
C ASP A 14 30.74 14.15 -24.22
N ALA A 15 30.29 12.97 -24.66
CA ALA A 15 29.53 12.82 -25.89
C ALA A 15 28.05 13.29 -25.81
N ASN A 16 27.45 13.37 -24.62
CA ASN A 16 26.01 13.60 -24.45
C ASN A 16 25.63 14.92 -23.77
N SER A 17 26.56 15.87 -23.59
CA SER A 17 26.29 17.14 -22.88
C SER A 17 25.65 16.92 -21.50
N LEU A 18 26.00 15.81 -20.83
CA LEU A 18 25.58 15.55 -19.47
C LEU A 18 26.43 16.45 -18.58
N ASP A 19 25.84 17.49 -18.00
CA ASP A 19 26.52 18.42 -17.11
C ASP A 19 27.32 17.63 -16.04
N PRO A 20 28.67 17.66 -16.10
CA PRO A 20 29.50 16.93 -15.15
C PRO A 20 29.22 17.38 -13.71
N ALA A 21 28.87 18.66 -13.52
CA ALA A 21 28.52 19.20 -12.20
C ALA A 21 27.26 18.52 -11.63
N GLY A 22 26.30 18.12 -12.46
CA GLY A 22 25.11 17.37 -12.06
C GLY A 22 25.39 15.92 -11.63
N ILE A 23 26.43 15.29 -12.20
CA ILE A 23 26.86 13.93 -11.85
C ILE A 23 27.70 13.96 -10.56
N TYR A 24 28.65 14.90 -10.43
CA TYR A 24 29.42 15.10 -9.20
C TYR A 24 28.52 15.49 -8.01
N ARG A 25 27.55 16.39 -8.23
CA ARG A 25 26.56 16.77 -7.21
C ARG A 25 25.65 15.62 -6.78
N LYS A 26 25.40 14.62 -7.65
CA LYS A 26 24.69 13.37 -7.28
C LYS A 26 25.56 12.42 -6.44
N GLY A 27 26.88 12.42 -6.66
CA GLY A 27 27.85 11.70 -5.82
C GLY A 27 27.72 12.09 -4.35
N ASP A 28 27.66 13.38 -4.05
CA ASP A 28 27.56 13.91 -2.68
C ASP A 28 26.31 13.43 -1.91
N TYR A 29 25.17 13.24 -2.59
CA TYR A 29 23.95 12.71 -1.95
C TYR A 29 24.01 11.20 -1.76
N LEU A 30 24.60 10.48 -2.71
CA LEU A 30 24.78 9.04 -2.61
C LEU A 30 25.78 8.69 -1.51
N GLU A 31 26.85 9.46 -1.33
CA GLU A 31 27.82 9.27 -0.24
C GLU A 31 27.18 9.44 1.15
N LYS A 32 26.17 10.31 1.25
CA LYS A 32 25.40 10.54 2.49
C LYS A 32 24.26 9.54 2.68
N LEU A 33 24.05 8.61 1.75
CA LEU A 33 22.99 7.61 1.88
C LEU A 33 23.27 6.68 3.05
N ARG A 34 22.31 6.61 3.97
CA ARG A 34 22.35 5.73 5.13
C ARG A 34 21.12 4.81 5.10
N TRP A 35 21.31 3.57 5.54
CA TRP A 35 20.24 2.63 5.80
C TRP A 35 20.31 2.26 7.28
N PHE A 36 19.30 2.71 8.04
CA PHE A 36 19.38 2.90 9.48
C PHE A 36 20.63 3.74 9.81
N TYR A 37 21.53 3.20 10.63
CA TYR A 37 22.78 3.86 10.99
C TYR A 37 23.96 3.46 10.09
N LEU A 38 23.75 2.55 9.13
CA LEU A 38 24.80 2.03 8.27
C LEU A 38 25.06 3.00 7.11
N PRO A 39 26.29 3.52 6.94
CA PRO A 39 26.66 4.42 5.84
C PRO A 39 26.86 3.64 4.54
N VAL A 40 25.78 3.09 4.01
CA VAL A 40 25.78 2.26 2.79
C VAL A 40 26.28 3.02 1.56
N GLY A 41 26.11 4.34 1.55
CA GLY A 41 26.58 5.26 0.51
C GLY A 41 28.08 5.54 0.50
N ALA A 42 28.76 5.37 1.64
CA ALA A 42 30.14 5.82 1.81
C ALA A 42 31.17 5.06 0.97
N ARG A 43 30.81 3.86 0.47
CA ARG A 43 31.68 3.07 -0.41
C ARG A 43 30.86 2.50 -1.56
N VAL A 44 31.44 2.51 -2.75
CA VAL A 44 30.82 1.90 -3.94
C VAL A 44 30.49 0.43 -3.71
N GLY A 45 31.36 -0.31 -3.00
CA GLY A 45 31.12 -1.72 -2.69
C GLY A 45 29.90 -1.95 -1.80
N THR A 46 29.68 -1.13 -0.76
CA THR A 46 28.52 -1.25 0.13
C THR A 46 27.23 -0.83 -0.57
N LEU A 47 27.30 0.21 -1.39
CA LEU A 47 26.19 0.68 -2.21
C LEU A 47 25.78 -0.37 -3.25
N ALA A 48 26.75 -0.95 -3.96
CA ALA A 48 26.51 -2.02 -4.93
C ALA A 48 25.94 -3.28 -4.24
N SER A 49 26.47 -3.64 -3.07
CA SER A 49 25.96 -4.77 -2.29
C SER A 49 24.50 -4.57 -1.88
N LEU A 50 24.17 -3.38 -1.37
CA LEU A 50 22.79 -3.04 -1.02
C LEU A 50 21.87 -3.09 -2.25
N ALA A 51 22.31 -2.55 -3.38
CA ALA A 51 21.53 -2.57 -4.62
C ALA A 51 21.28 -4.01 -5.11
N VAL A 52 22.30 -4.88 -5.07
CA VAL A 52 22.16 -6.28 -5.47
C VAL A 52 21.23 -7.04 -4.51
N LEU A 53 21.40 -6.87 -3.19
CA LEU A 53 20.55 -7.52 -2.19
C LEU A 53 19.10 -7.06 -2.30
N ASN A 54 18.87 -5.76 -2.48
CA ASN A 54 17.53 -5.20 -2.67
C ASN A 54 16.89 -5.74 -3.95
N ASN A 55 17.61 -5.75 -5.07
CA ASN A 55 17.10 -6.34 -6.32
C ASN A 55 16.81 -7.83 -6.19
N ALA A 56 17.68 -8.60 -5.52
CA ALA A 56 17.48 -10.02 -5.28
C ALA A 56 16.22 -10.27 -4.42
N LEU A 57 16.00 -9.47 -3.37
CA LEU A 57 14.82 -9.56 -2.51
C LEU A 57 13.53 -9.33 -3.29
N TRP A 58 13.45 -8.26 -4.10
CA TRP A 58 12.26 -7.95 -4.88
C TRP A 58 12.03 -8.93 -6.03
N SER A 59 13.12 -9.38 -6.66
CA SER A 59 13.06 -10.43 -7.69
C SER A 59 12.57 -11.75 -7.12
N TYR A 60 12.98 -12.10 -5.90
CA TYR A 60 12.48 -13.28 -5.19
C TYR A 60 10.96 -13.20 -4.97
N TRP A 61 10.44 -12.06 -4.48
CA TRP A 61 9.00 -11.90 -4.28
C TRP A 61 8.22 -11.93 -5.60
N ALA A 62 8.74 -11.29 -6.65
CA ALA A 62 8.16 -11.36 -7.98
C ALA A 62 8.13 -12.82 -8.51
N TRP A 63 9.22 -13.56 -8.31
CA TRP A 63 9.32 -14.97 -8.68
C TRP A 63 8.30 -15.85 -7.93
N GLN A 64 8.16 -15.66 -6.62
CA GLN A 64 7.16 -16.37 -5.81
C GLN A 64 5.73 -16.15 -6.34
N GLY A 65 5.40 -14.90 -6.73
CA GLY A 65 4.11 -14.58 -7.32
C GLY A 65 3.91 -15.23 -8.69
N LEU A 66 4.92 -15.12 -9.57
CA LEU A 66 4.91 -15.71 -10.91
C LEU A 66 4.76 -17.23 -10.85
N GLN A 67 5.59 -17.92 -10.05
CA GLN A 67 5.55 -19.36 -9.91
C GLN A 67 4.16 -19.84 -9.50
N ARG A 68 3.49 -19.12 -8.59
CA ARG A 68 2.14 -19.46 -8.14
C ARG A 68 1.10 -19.26 -9.24
N CYS A 69 1.16 -18.15 -9.98
CA CYS A 69 0.28 -17.89 -11.12
C CYS A 69 0.47 -18.90 -12.26
N PHE A 70 1.70 -19.34 -12.51
CA PHE A 70 1.98 -20.35 -13.54
C PHE A 70 1.41 -21.73 -13.18
N HIS A 71 1.49 -22.14 -11.92
CA HIS A 71 0.93 -23.43 -11.48
C HIS A 71 -0.59 -23.38 -11.37
N ASN A 72 -1.17 -22.26 -10.93
CA ASN A 72 -2.60 -22.09 -10.72
C ASN A 72 -3.07 -20.70 -11.20
N PRO A 73 -3.46 -20.55 -12.48
CA PRO A 73 -3.81 -19.25 -13.05
C PRO A 73 -5.08 -18.63 -12.46
N THR A 74 -5.88 -19.41 -11.73
CA THR A 74 -7.09 -18.95 -11.04
C THR A 74 -6.87 -18.63 -9.57
N ALA A 75 -5.67 -18.88 -9.03
CA ALA A 75 -5.31 -18.56 -7.67
C ALA A 75 -4.83 -17.10 -7.54
N ASN A 76 -4.92 -16.56 -6.33
CA ASN A 76 -4.31 -15.27 -6.01
C ASN A 76 -2.79 -15.32 -6.20
N VAL A 77 -2.20 -14.20 -6.62
CA VAL A 77 -0.76 -14.06 -6.91
C VAL A 77 0.07 -14.39 -5.67
N PHE A 78 -0.38 -13.95 -4.50
CA PHE A 78 0.24 -14.28 -3.22
C PHE A 78 -0.73 -15.01 -2.31
N SER A 79 -0.20 -15.93 -1.51
CA SER A 79 -0.90 -16.38 -0.30
C SER A 79 -0.95 -15.25 0.73
N LYS A 80 -1.92 -15.32 1.66
CA LYS A 80 -2.03 -14.37 2.77
C LYS A 80 -0.78 -14.32 3.64
N ARG A 81 -0.15 -15.49 3.88
CA ARG A 81 1.12 -15.56 4.63
C ARG A 81 2.25 -14.85 3.89
N GLN A 82 2.38 -15.08 2.59
CA GLN A 82 3.40 -14.41 1.77
C GLN A 82 3.18 -12.90 1.75
N SER A 83 1.94 -12.42 1.68
CA SER A 83 1.70 -10.97 1.76
C SER A 83 2.06 -10.38 3.11
N TYR A 84 1.79 -11.05 4.23
CA TYR A 84 2.20 -10.57 5.56
C TYR A 84 3.71 -10.41 5.68
N LEU A 85 4.47 -11.39 5.15
CA LEU A 85 5.94 -11.34 5.14
C LEU A 85 6.47 -10.28 4.17
N LEU A 86 5.86 -10.15 2.98
CA LEU A 86 6.19 -9.12 2.00
C LEU A 86 6.00 -7.73 2.60
N THR A 87 4.87 -7.48 3.26
CA THR A 87 4.55 -6.20 3.92
C THR A 87 5.55 -5.89 5.01
N ALA A 88 5.81 -6.82 5.92
CA ALA A 88 6.80 -6.61 6.98
C ALA A 88 8.20 -6.32 6.41
N GLY A 89 8.64 -7.08 5.40
CA GLY A 89 9.93 -6.86 4.74
C GLY A 89 10.01 -5.53 4.00
N PHE A 90 8.94 -5.12 3.33
CA PHE A 90 8.83 -3.82 2.67
C PHE A 90 8.95 -2.67 3.66
N GLU A 91 8.15 -2.67 4.73
CA GLU A 91 8.17 -1.61 5.73
C GLU A 91 9.54 -1.50 6.40
N LEU A 92 10.16 -2.63 6.79
CA LEU A 92 11.51 -2.61 7.36
C LEU A 92 12.55 -2.04 6.40
N THR A 93 12.44 -2.34 5.11
CA THR A 93 13.35 -1.83 4.08
C THR A 93 13.23 -0.33 3.94
N VAL A 94 12.00 0.19 3.80
CA VAL A 94 11.75 1.63 3.58
C VAL A 94 12.02 2.45 4.85
N ILE A 95 11.66 1.96 6.04
CA ILE A 95 11.96 2.62 7.32
C ILE A 95 13.46 2.74 7.55
N GLY A 96 14.26 1.76 7.09
CA GLY A 96 15.71 1.88 7.16
C GLY A 96 16.21 3.14 6.45
N PHE A 97 15.63 3.52 5.32
CA PHE A 97 16.01 4.79 4.66
C PHE A 97 15.42 6.03 5.36
N ALA A 98 14.29 5.91 6.04
CA ALA A 98 13.68 7.01 6.81
C ALA A 98 14.47 7.34 8.10
N LEU A 99 15.13 6.35 8.69
CA LEU A 99 16.01 6.52 9.86
C LEU A 99 17.37 7.05 9.44
N THR A 100 17.48 8.37 9.24
CA THR A 100 18.78 9.03 9.00
C THR A 100 19.16 9.87 10.23
N PRO A 101 20.34 9.63 10.86
CA PRO A 101 20.76 10.30 12.10
C PRO A 101 21.23 11.75 11.92
N GLU A 102 21.40 12.24 10.69
CA GLU A 102 21.97 13.57 10.46
C GLU A 102 20.90 14.66 10.38
N VAL A 103 21.05 15.66 11.26
CA VAL A 103 20.32 16.92 11.35
C VAL A 103 18.92 16.81 11.95
N VAL A 104 18.77 17.39 13.14
CA VAL A 104 17.54 17.68 13.89
C VAL A 104 16.70 18.72 13.13
N TYR A 105 16.26 18.35 11.92
CA TYR A 105 15.27 19.11 11.17
C TYR A 105 13.90 18.63 11.60
N THR A 106 13.21 19.43 12.41
CA THR A 106 11.96 19.02 13.08
C THR A 106 10.85 18.62 12.09
N LYS A 107 10.84 19.18 10.88
CA LYS A 107 9.88 18.81 9.81
C LYS A 107 10.19 17.49 9.11
N ARG A 108 11.42 16.96 9.23
CA ARG A 108 11.86 15.74 8.52
C ARG A 108 11.02 14.51 8.83
N VAL A 109 10.48 14.41 10.05
CA VAL A 109 9.53 13.34 10.43
C VAL A 109 8.35 13.31 9.49
N PHE A 110 7.75 14.46 9.24
CA PHE A 110 6.54 14.57 8.46
C PHE A 110 6.81 14.31 6.98
N GLU A 111 7.93 14.81 6.45
CA GLU A 111 8.36 14.55 5.07
C GLU A 111 8.63 13.05 4.84
N ASN A 112 9.30 12.39 5.79
CA ASN A 112 9.52 10.95 5.75
C ASN A 112 8.20 10.18 5.84
N VAL A 113 7.29 10.58 6.74
CA VAL A 113 5.95 9.97 6.87
C VAL A 113 5.14 10.13 5.58
N GLN A 114 5.20 11.31 4.94
CA GLN A 114 4.56 11.54 3.65
C GLN A 114 5.06 10.55 2.60
N MET A 115 6.38 10.37 2.48
CA MET A 115 6.96 9.38 1.56
C MET A 115 6.55 7.95 1.92
N LEU A 116 6.57 7.59 3.21
CA LEU A 116 6.18 6.27 3.70
C LEU A 116 4.69 5.96 3.44
N VAL A 117 3.82 6.95 3.59
CA VAL A 117 2.39 6.84 3.27
C VAL A 117 2.18 6.63 1.76
N VAL A 118 2.93 7.33 0.90
CA VAL A 118 2.90 7.10 -0.55
C VAL A 118 3.36 5.68 -0.90
N PHE A 119 4.47 5.23 -0.32
CA PHE A 119 4.96 3.86 -0.52
C PHE A 119 3.96 2.81 -0.03
N ASN A 120 3.31 3.05 1.11
CA ASN A 120 2.22 2.21 1.61
C ASN A 120 1.06 2.17 0.63
N LEU A 121 0.61 3.32 0.12
CA LEU A 121 -0.47 3.36 -0.86
C LEU A 121 -0.13 2.48 -2.07
N ILE A 122 1.09 2.60 -2.62
CA ILE A 122 1.55 1.78 -3.75
C ILE A 122 1.58 0.29 -3.39
N LEU A 123 2.16 -0.07 -2.25
CA LEU A 123 2.19 -1.46 -1.77
C LEU A 123 0.78 -2.03 -1.66
N PHE A 124 -0.13 -1.30 -1.02
CA PHE A 124 -1.50 -1.76 -0.77
C PHE A 124 -2.34 -1.81 -2.03
N LEU A 125 -2.11 -0.95 -3.03
CA LEU A 125 -2.71 -1.11 -4.36
C LEU A 125 -2.26 -2.42 -5.02
N GLY A 126 -0.96 -2.73 -4.93
CA GLY A 126 -0.41 -4.01 -5.38
C GLY A 126 -1.04 -5.19 -4.65
N LEU A 127 -1.16 -5.12 -3.31
CA LEU A 127 -1.78 -6.17 -2.50
C LEU A 127 -3.28 -6.33 -2.76
N ILE A 128 -4.01 -5.24 -2.95
CA ILE A 128 -5.43 -5.27 -3.36
C ILE A 128 -5.54 -6.04 -4.68
N ALA A 129 -4.71 -5.74 -5.68
CA ALA A 129 -4.73 -6.45 -6.94
C ALA A 129 -4.31 -7.92 -6.80
N ALA A 130 -3.28 -8.20 -6.00
CA ALA A 130 -2.67 -9.52 -5.87
C ALA A 130 -3.47 -10.50 -5.00
N LEU A 131 -4.20 -10.00 -3.99
CA LEU A 131 -4.92 -10.81 -3.01
C LEU A 131 -6.43 -10.88 -3.26
N SER A 132 -7.01 -9.98 -4.06
CA SER A 132 -8.47 -9.94 -4.22
C SER A 132 -8.97 -11.14 -5.02
N PRO A 133 -9.71 -12.08 -4.39
CA PRO A 133 -10.20 -13.26 -5.07
C PRO A 133 -11.24 -12.92 -6.13
N HIS A 134 -11.28 -13.73 -7.18
CA HIS A 134 -12.31 -13.64 -8.21
C HIS A 134 -13.70 -13.96 -7.63
N ARG A 135 -14.78 -13.40 -8.21
CA ARG A 135 -16.18 -13.60 -7.76
C ARG A 135 -16.55 -15.06 -7.51
N GLN A 136 -16.11 -15.99 -8.36
CA GLN A 136 -16.44 -17.42 -8.21
C GLN A 136 -15.90 -17.98 -6.89
N ALA A 137 -14.63 -17.71 -6.56
CA ALA A 137 -14.04 -18.12 -5.29
C ALA A 137 -14.76 -17.52 -4.08
N LEU A 138 -15.20 -16.25 -4.17
CA LEU A 138 -16.01 -15.60 -3.13
C LEU A 138 -17.39 -16.23 -2.96
N LEU A 139 -18.06 -16.62 -4.06
CA LEU A 139 -19.36 -17.27 -4.01
C LEU A 139 -19.28 -18.68 -3.46
N ASP A 140 -18.27 -19.44 -3.88
CA ASP A 140 -18.01 -20.77 -3.37
C ASP A 140 -17.74 -20.70 -1.86
N TRP A 141 -16.90 -19.77 -1.42
CA TRP A 141 -16.68 -19.53 0.00
C TRP A 141 -17.98 -19.17 0.73
N ALA A 142 -18.78 -18.24 0.20
CA ALA A 142 -20.04 -17.84 0.80
C ALA A 142 -21.07 -18.99 0.89
N ARG A 143 -21.06 -19.92 -0.07
CA ARG A 143 -21.93 -21.10 -0.10
C ARG A 143 -21.51 -22.15 0.92
N TYR A 144 -20.24 -22.54 0.91
CA TYR A 144 -19.74 -23.66 1.71
C TYR A 144 -19.44 -23.30 3.16
N ARG A 145 -19.40 -22.01 3.53
CA ARG A 145 -19.17 -21.57 4.93
C ARG A 145 -20.21 -22.13 5.91
N HIS A 146 -21.45 -22.33 5.48
CA HIS A 146 -22.54 -22.81 6.34
C HIS A 146 -22.51 -24.33 6.54
N GLN A 147 -21.84 -25.06 5.65
CA GLN A 147 -21.72 -26.51 5.68
C GLN A 147 -20.51 -26.99 6.51
N GLN A 148 -19.67 -26.08 7.01
CA GLN A 148 -18.55 -26.45 7.87
C GLN A 148 -19.04 -26.93 9.25
N PRO A 149 -18.51 -28.06 9.77
CA PRO A 149 -18.92 -28.63 11.06
C PRO A 149 -18.77 -27.61 12.20
N LYS A 150 -19.62 -27.69 13.23
CA LYS A 150 -19.67 -26.72 14.35
C LYS A 150 -18.31 -26.50 15.05
N SER A 151 -17.41 -27.48 15.05
CA SER A 151 -16.03 -27.33 15.55
C SER A 151 -15.15 -26.41 14.69
N GLN A 152 -15.40 -26.33 13.38
CA GLN A 152 -14.74 -25.43 12.43
C GLN A 152 -15.34 -24.01 12.39
N ARG A 153 -16.50 -23.74 13.02
CA ARG A 153 -16.99 -22.34 13.17
C ARG A 153 -16.07 -21.48 14.04
N ARG A 154 -15.35 -22.06 15.01
CA ARG A 154 -14.21 -21.41 15.71
C ARG A 154 -13.03 -21.14 14.75
N GLY A 155 -12.97 -21.84 13.63
CA GLY A 155 -12.03 -21.64 12.54
C GLY A 155 -12.42 -20.53 11.55
N LEU A 156 -13.53 -19.80 11.72
CA LEU A 156 -13.89 -18.70 10.82
C LEU A 156 -12.83 -17.60 10.78
N LEU A 157 -12.30 -17.20 11.95
CA LEU A 157 -11.19 -16.26 12.02
C LEU A 157 -9.93 -16.85 11.38
N LYS A 158 -9.65 -18.13 11.64
CA LYS A 158 -8.53 -18.84 11.01
C LYS A 158 -8.66 -18.89 9.49
N ASP A 159 -9.85 -19.12 8.96
CA ASP A 159 -10.15 -19.17 7.53
C ASP A 159 -10.16 -17.76 6.89
N LEU A 160 -10.55 -16.73 7.63
CA LEU A 160 -10.42 -15.34 7.20
C LEU A 160 -8.96 -14.89 7.12
N LEU A 161 -8.15 -15.28 8.12
CA LEU A 161 -6.74 -14.88 8.23
C LEU A 161 -5.83 -15.69 7.31
N TRP A 162 -6.14 -16.97 7.09
CA TRP A 162 -5.26 -17.91 6.38
C TRP A 162 -5.90 -18.58 5.15
N GLY A 163 -7.22 -18.61 5.05
CA GLY A 163 -7.93 -19.24 3.94
C GLY A 163 -7.77 -18.46 2.64
N GLU A 164 -7.45 -19.15 1.56
CA GLU A 164 -7.15 -18.54 0.27
C GLU A 164 -8.41 -18.05 -0.48
N LYS A 165 -9.57 -18.64 -0.20
CA LYS A 165 -10.85 -18.34 -0.86
C LYS A 165 -11.71 -17.30 -0.11
N SER A 166 -11.30 -16.91 1.10
CA SER A 166 -12.04 -15.97 1.92
C SER A 166 -11.78 -14.52 1.49
N PRO A 167 -12.68 -13.57 1.82
CA PRO A 167 -12.58 -12.17 1.40
C PRO A 167 -11.19 -11.56 1.65
N ALA A 168 -10.64 -10.87 0.64
CA ALA A 168 -9.30 -10.28 0.75
C ALA A 168 -9.24 -9.13 1.73
N LEU A 169 -10.37 -8.46 1.99
CA LEU A 169 -10.45 -7.32 2.88
C LEU A 169 -9.79 -7.58 4.25
N VAL A 170 -9.99 -8.75 4.84
CA VAL A 170 -9.42 -9.07 6.16
C VAL A 170 -7.91 -9.28 6.08
N ALA A 171 -7.42 -9.90 5.00
CA ALA A 171 -5.99 -10.04 4.78
C ALA A 171 -5.33 -8.68 4.51
N ILE A 172 -6.00 -7.80 3.78
CA ILE A 172 -5.54 -6.43 3.53
C ILE A 172 -5.51 -5.66 4.86
N ALA A 173 -6.57 -5.74 5.67
CA ALA A 173 -6.61 -5.11 6.99
C ALA A 173 -5.50 -5.62 7.93
N LEU A 174 -5.18 -6.92 7.89
CA LEU A 174 -4.08 -7.46 8.69
C LEU A 174 -2.70 -7.02 8.19
N ASN A 175 -2.48 -7.01 6.87
CA ASN A 175 -1.27 -6.41 6.29
C ASN A 175 -1.14 -4.95 6.73
N LEU A 176 -2.23 -4.20 6.69
CA LEU A 176 -2.28 -2.80 7.07
C LEU A 176 -2.00 -2.63 8.56
N ALA A 177 -2.52 -3.51 9.42
CA ALA A 177 -2.19 -3.51 10.84
C ALA A 177 -0.70 -3.77 11.08
N ILE A 178 -0.08 -4.72 10.37
CA ILE A 178 1.36 -4.98 10.44
C ILE A 178 2.14 -3.73 10.05
N ALA A 179 1.84 -3.13 8.90
CA ALA A 179 2.53 -1.92 8.45
C ALA A 179 2.33 -0.75 9.44
N SER A 180 1.10 -0.57 9.92
CA SER A 180 0.76 0.48 10.87
C SER A 180 1.50 0.33 12.19
N VAL A 181 1.65 -0.89 12.72
CA VAL A 181 2.41 -1.13 13.95
C VAL A 181 3.87 -0.73 13.77
N ILE A 182 4.51 -1.17 12.69
CA ILE A 182 5.92 -0.86 12.43
C ILE A 182 6.12 0.66 12.28
N LEU A 183 5.27 1.33 11.49
CA LEU A 183 5.34 2.78 11.28
C LEU A 183 5.00 3.57 12.54
N LEU A 184 3.99 3.15 13.30
CA LEU A 184 3.59 3.78 14.55
C LEU A 184 4.73 3.71 15.56
N THR A 185 5.37 2.54 15.71
CA THR A 185 6.56 2.40 16.55
C THR A 185 7.64 3.38 16.10
N TRP A 186 7.97 3.43 14.81
CA TRP A 186 8.99 4.36 14.32
C TRP A 186 8.66 5.84 14.61
N VAL A 187 7.42 6.29 14.34
CA VAL A 187 6.99 7.68 14.64
C VAL A 187 7.03 7.97 16.14
N LEU A 188 6.63 7.02 16.99
CA LEU A 188 6.62 7.18 18.44
C LEU A 188 8.04 7.27 19.03
N PHE A 189 8.98 6.50 18.49
CA PHE A 189 10.39 6.55 18.88
C PHE A 189 11.14 7.78 18.35
N TRP A 190 10.54 8.53 17.41
CA TRP A 190 11.14 9.79 16.96
C TRP A 190 11.09 10.85 18.06
N SER A 191 12.13 11.70 18.10
CA SER A 191 12.27 12.82 19.03
C SER A 191 11.03 13.72 19.01
N ASP A 192 10.70 14.34 20.15
CA ASP A 192 9.51 15.16 20.21
C ASP A 192 9.56 16.32 19.21
N SER A 193 8.46 16.52 18.49
CA SER A 193 8.35 17.55 17.45
C SER A 193 6.90 17.95 17.24
N LYS A 194 6.66 19.22 16.91
CA LYS A 194 5.33 19.72 16.55
C LYS A 194 4.69 18.98 15.36
N TYR A 195 5.50 18.28 14.57
CA TYR A 195 5.08 17.54 13.38
C TYR A 195 4.73 16.07 13.65
N LYS A 196 4.96 15.58 14.87
CA LYS A 196 4.65 14.20 15.28
C LYS A 196 3.15 13.92 15.27
N ILE A 197 2.34 14.86 15.76
CA ILE A 197 0.88 14.73 15.78
C ILE A 197 0.30 14.72 14.35
N PRO A 198 0.65 15.68 13.45
CA PRO A 198 0.30 15.60 12.02
C PRO A 198 0.71 14.28 11.36
N ALA A 199 1.90 13.76 11.67
CA ALA A 199 2.34 12.46 11.16
C ALA A 199 1.42 11.31 11.59
N LEU A 200 1.00 11.26 12.86
CA LEU A 200 0.07 10.25 13.36
C LEU A 200 -1.31 10.37 12.69
N TRP A 201 -1.79 11.59 12.49
CA TRP A 201 -3.03 11.85 11.75
C TRP A 201 -2.97 11.38 10.30
N ALA A 202 -1.85 11.65 9.61
CA ALA A 202 -1.63 11.17 8.26
C ALA A 202 -1.65 9.64 8.20
N LEU A 203 -1.02 8.94 9.17
CA LEU A 203 -1.08 7.48 9.23
C LEU A 203 -2.51 6.96 9.40
N LEU A 204 -3.31 7.54 10.29
CA LEU A 204 -4.70 7.13 10.52
C LEU A 204 -5.58 7.33 9.28
N LEU A 205 -5.44 8.49 8.61
CA LEU A 205 -6.17 8.77 7.36
C LEU A 205 -5.74 7.82 6.24
N ASN A 206 -4.45 7.49 6.14
CA ASN A 206 -3.95 6.52 5.16
C ASN A 206 -4.56 5.13 5.35
N ILE A 207 -4.61 4.66 6.60
CA ILE A 207 -5.22 3.36 6.95
C ILE A 207 -6.68 3.32 6.48
N SER A 208 -7.43 4.35 6.86
CA SER A 208 -8.85 4.47 6.52
C SER A 208 -9.06 4.51 4.99
N PHE A 209 -8.28 5.33 4.29
CA PHE A 209 -8.35 5.47 2.83
C PHE A 209 -8.03 4.15 2.08
N ILE A 210 -6.99 3.42 2.51
CA ILE A 210 -6.63 2.12 1.94
C ILE A 210 -7.76 1.11 2.13
N LEU A 211 -8.41 1.09 3.30
CA LEU A 211 -9.56 0.20 3.55
C LEU A 211 -10.77 0.56 2.67
N VAL A 212 -11.01 1.86 2.43
CA VAL A 212 -12.02 2.29 1.45
C VAL A 212 -11.67 1.80 0.05
N CYS A 213 -10.42 1.96 -0.39
CA CYS A 213 -9.98 1.44 -1.70
C CYS A 213 -10.16 -0.09 -1.80
N ALA A 214 -9.78 -0.83 -0.76
CA ALA A 214 -9.90 -2.28 -0.72
C ALA A 214 -11.37 -2.74 -0.77
N THR A 215 -12.25 -2.09 -0.01
CA THR A 215 -13.69 -2.41 -0.02
C THR A 215 -14.34 -2.09 -1.36
N VAL A 216 -14.02 -0.94 -1.97
CA VAL A 216 -14.50 -0.57 -3.30
C VAL A 216 -14.01 -1.57 -4.35
N ALA A 217 -12.73 -1.94 -4.34
CA ALA A 217 -12.18 -2.93 -5.26
C ALA A 217 -12.92 -4.28 -5.12
N GLN A 218 -13.11 -4.76 -3.89
CA GLN A 218 -13.82 -6.00 -3.59
C GLN A 218 -15.28 -5.95 -4.09
N LEU A 219 -15.98 -4.83 -3.91
CA LEU A 219 -17.35 -4.62 -4.42
C LEU A 219 -17.40 -4.67 -5.95
N MET A 220 -16.47 -3.99 -6.63
CA MET A 220 -16.39 -4.00 -8.10
C MET A 220 -16.10 -5.41 -8.64
N LEU A 221 -15.25 -6.18 -7.96
CA LEU A 221 -14.97 -7.57 -8.31
C LEU A 221 -16.15 -8.53 -8.10
N LEU A 222 -17.16 -8.15 -7.31
CA LEU A 222 -18.40 -8.92 -7.17
C LEU A 222 -19.45 -8.62 -8.26
N MET A 223 -19.26 -7.56 -9.04
CA MET A 223 -20.17 -7.21 -10.13
C MET A 223 -20.25 -8.32 -11.18
N LYS A 224 -21.42 -8.42 -11.82
CA LYS A 224 -21.69 -9.38 -12.91
C LYS A 224 -21.06 -8.96 -14.26
N ALA A 225 -20.21 -7.94 -14.29
CA ALA A 225 -19.60 -7.43 -15.52
C ALA A 225 -18.46 -8.32 -16.04
N LYS A 226 -18.36 -8.45 -17.37
CA LYS A 226 -17.33 -9.26 -18.05
C LYS A 226 -15.89 -8.77 -17.77
N LYS A 227 -15.69 -7.45 -17.67
CA LYS A 227 -14.37 -6.82 -17.40
C LYS A 227 -14.27 -6.21 -16.00
N ARG A 228 -14.77 -6.91 -14.98
CA ARG A 228 -14.83 -6.38 -13.60
C ARG A 228 -13.48 -5.99 -12.98
N SER A 229 -12.38 -6.66 -13.35
CA SER A 229 -11.04 -6.28 -12.89
C SER A 229 -10.64 -4.90 -13.40
N VAL A 230 -10.99 -4.60 -14.66
CA VAL A 230 -10.82 -3.26 -15.25
C VAL A 230 -11.69 -2.25 -14.50
N TRP A 231 -12.96 -2.56 -14.22
CA TRP A 231 -13.83 -1.67 -13.43
C TRP A 231 -13.31 -1.41 -12.02
N ALA A 232 -12.77 -2.43 -11.35
CA ALA A 232 -12.13 -2.27 -10.04
C ALA A 232 -10.91 -1.35 -10.14
N ALA A 233 -10.02 -1.61 -11.09
CA ALA A 233 -8.82 -0.81 -11.32
C ALA A 233 -9.17 0.65 -11.67
N THR A 234 -10.08 0.87 -12.63
CA THR A 234 -10.52 2.21 -13.04
C THR A 234 -11.19 2.97 -11.90
N THR A 235 -12.04 2.33 -11.10
CA THR A 235 -12.69 3.01 -9.97
C THR A 235 -11.69 3.40 -8.89
N VAL A 236 -10.78 2.50 -8.52
CA VAL A 236 -9.75 2.79 -7.51
C VAL A 236 -8.77 3.85 -8.02
N ALA A 237 -8.33 3.75 -9.26
CA ALA A 237 -7.49 4.77 -9.90
C ALA A 237 -8.22 6.13 -9.96
N GLY A 238 -9.50 6.13 -10.30
CA GLY A 238 -10.34 7.33 -10.26
C GLY A 238 -10.43 7.94 -8.87
N LEU A 239 -10.60 7.13 -7.82
CA LEU A 239 -10.66 7.62 -6.44
C LEU A 239 -9.35 8.31 -5.99
N ILE A 240 -8.22 7.91 -6.57
CA ILE A 240 -6.90 8.46 -6.25
C ILE A 240 -6.57 9.67 -7.12
N ILE A 241 -6.80 9.58 -8.43
CA ILE A 241 -6.31 10.53 -9.42
C ILE A 241 -7.32 11.65 -9.70
N LEU A 242 -8.62 11.38 -9.60
CA LEU A 242 -9.65 12.39 -9.87
C LEU A 242 -9.61 13.56 -8.87
N PRO A 243 -9.50 13.35 -7.54
CA PRO A 243 -9.46 14.45 -6.59
C PRO A 243 -8.38 15.51 -6.90
N PRO A 244 -7.08 15.17 -7.07
CA PRO A 244 -6.07 16.19 -7.35
C PRO A 244 -6.27 16.90 -8.69
N ILE A 245 -6.84 16.24 -9.71
CA ILE A 245 -7.18 16.90 -10.99
C ILE A 245 -8.27 17.95 -10.77
N VAL A 246 -9.33 17.59 -10.04
CA VAL A 246 -10.44 18.51 -9.73
C VAL A 246 -9.93 19.66 -8.86
N PHE A 247 -9.09 19.37 -7.87
CA PHE A 247 -8.51 20.40 -7.00
C PHE A 247 -7.61 21.36 -7.77
N ALA A 248 -6.78 20.85 -8.70
CA ALA A 248 -5.95 21.67 -9.56
C ALA A 248 -6.79 22.57 -10.48
N PHE A 249 -7.83 22.01 -11.10
CA PHE A 249 -8.74 22.77 -11.98
C PHE A 249 -9.49 23.88 -11.23
N LEU A 250 -9.93 23.59 -9.99
CA LEU A 250 -10.62 24.54 -9.12
C LEU A 250 -9.66 25.45 -8.32
N SER A 251 -8.35 25.34 -8.53
CA SER A 251 -7.32 26.08 -7.77
C SER A 251 -7.41 25.92 -6.24
N LEU A 252 -7.83 24.74 -5.78
CA LEU A 252 -7.95 24.40 -4.35
C LEU A 252 -6.58 24.03 -3.77
N ASN A 253 -5.86 25.03 -3.28
CA ASN A 253 -4.54 24.84 -2.67
C ASN A 253 -4.66 24.35 -1.20
N PRO A 254 -3.85 23.36 -0.76
CA PRO A 254 -3.79 22.94 0.64
C PRO A 254 -3.55 24.07 1.65
N ASN A 255 -2.85 25.14 1.26
CA ASN A 255 -2.60 26.29 2.13
C ASN A 255 -3.87 27.11 2.45
N HIS A 256 -4.88 27.06 1.59
CA HIS A 256 -6.11 27.86 1.72
C HIS A 256 -7.32 27.01 2.10
N LEU A 257 -7.42 25.80 1.56
CA LEU A 257 -8.54 24.88 1.78
C LEU A 257 -8.02 23.45 2.10
N PRO A 258 -7.32 23.27 3.23
CA PRO A 258 -6.70 21.98 3.58
C PRO A 258 -7.71 20.87 3.84
N ASP A 259 -8.92 21.20 4.30
CA ASP A 259 -9.91 20.22 4.73
C ASP A 259 -10.40 19.31 3.60
N VAL A 260 -10.46 19.84 2.38
CA VAL A 260 -10.90 19.07 1.19
C VAL A 260 -9.86 17.98 0.85
N TRP A 261 -8.57 18.24 1.11
CA TRP A 261 -7.49 17.30 0.84
C TRP A 261 -7.53 16.09 1.76
N LEU A 262 -8.08 16.20 2.97
CA LEU A 262 -8.20 15.12 3.96
C LEU A 262 -9.01 13.91 3.47
N PHE A 263 -9.90 14.12 2.50
CA PHE A 263 -10.74 13.07 1.91
C PHE A 263 -10.12 12.40 0.68
N SER A 264 -8.96 12.87 0.23
CA SER A 264 -8.27 12.36 -0.95
C SER A 264 -7.15 11.38 -0.58
N ALA A 265 -6.60 10.71 -1.59
CA ALA A 265 -5.38 9.93 -1.45
C ALA A 265 -4.19 10.77 -0.95
N PHE A 266 -4.22 12.09 -1.16
CA PHE A 266 -3.16 13.05 -0.82
C PHE A 266 -3.45 13.77 0.51
N HIS A 267 -4.07 13.08 1.47
CA HIS A 267 -4.49 13.65 2.74
C HIS A 267 -3.35 14.30 3.54
N TRP A 268 -2.10 13.83 3.39
CA TRP A 268 -0.93 14.42 4.04
C TRP A 268 -0.75 15.90 3.67
N ALA A 269 -1.14 16.33 2.47
CA ALA A 269 -1.05 17.73 2.06
C ALA A 269 -1.98 18.64 2.88
N GLY A 270 -3.15 18.14 3.29
CA GLY A 270 -4.09 18.88 4.12
C GLY A 270 -3.74 18.87 5.61
N VAL A 271 -3.22 17.73 6.12
CA VAL A 271 -2.98 17.52 7.56
C VAL A 271 -1.96 18.50 8.16
N GLU A 272 -0.98 18.97 7.39
CA GLU A 272 -0.01 19.97 7.89
C GLU A 272 -0.65 21.34 8.18
N HIS A 273 -1.72 21.67 7.46
CA HIS A 273 -2.28 23.03 7.42
C HIS A 273 -3.66 23.15 8.09
N THR A 274 -4.19 22.07 8.66
CA THR A 274 -5.51 22.06 9.33
C THR A 274 -5.42 21.84 10.84
N VAL A 275 -6.53 22.10 11.53
CA VAL A 275 -6.70 21.80 12.94
C VAL A 275 -7.12 20.35 13.16
N GLY A 276 -6.74 19.76 14.29
CA GLY A 276 -7.03 18.35 14.61
C GLY A 276 -8.53 18.02 14.62
N VAL A 277 -9.41 18.98 14.87
CA VAL A 277 -10.86 18.80 14.83
C VAL A 277 -11.35 18.45 13.41
N SER A 278 -10.86 19.14 12.38
CA SER A 278 -11.19 18.84 10.98
C SER A 278 -10.73 17.44 10.57
N VAL A 279 -9.54 17.03 11.03
CA VAL A 279 -9.05 15.66 10.85
C VAL A 279 -9.96 14.63 11.51
N GLY A 280 -10.41 14.91 12.74
CA GLY A 280 -11.37 14.06 13.45
C GLY A 280 -12.68 13.88 12.66
N PHE A 281 -13.23 14.97 12.10
CA PHE A 281 -14.41 14.88 11.23
C PHE A 281 -14.16 14.07 9.97
N ALA A 282 -13.00 14.25 9.31
CA ALA A 282 -12.63 13.47 8.15
C ALA A 282 -12.56 11.97 8.48
N LEU A 283 -11.98 11.60 9.63
CA LEU A 283 -11.93 10.20 10.08
C LEU A 283 -13.31 9.63 10.37
N ILE A 284 -14.20 10.39 11.02
CA ILE A 284 -15.59 9.96 11.28
C ILE A 284 -16.31 9.72 9.96
N ALA A 285 -16.21 10.66 9.03
CA ALA A 285 -16.85 10.57 7.72
C ALA A 285 -16.32 9.36 6.92
N GLN A 286 -14.99 9.17 6.86
CA GLN A 286 -14.41 8.00 6.17
C GLN A 286 -14.79 6.68 6.87
N SER A 287 -14.85 6.66 8.20
CA SER A 287 -15.28 5.47 8.96
C SER A 287 -16.74 5.13 8.68
N LEU A 288 -17.61 6.14 8.56
CA LEU A 288 -19.01 5.95 8.18
C LEU A 288 -19.12 5.43 6.75
N THR A 289 -18.37 6.00 5.81
CA THR A 289 -18.28 5.48 4.43
C THR A 289 -17.84 4.01 4.42
N LEU A 290 -16.80 3.68 5.17
CA LEU A 290 -16.29 2.31 5.28
C LEU A 290 -17.33 1.36 5.88
N ALA A 291 -18.07 1.78 6.91
CA ALA A 291 -19.15 0.99 7.50
C ALA A 291 -20.26 0.71 6.48
N VAL A 292 -20.70 1.74 5.74
CA VAL A 292 -21.71 1.60 4.68
C VAL A 292 -21.24 0.65 3.58
N LEU A 293 -20.00 0.79 3.10
CA LEU A 293 -19.42 -0.08 2.07
C LEU A 293 -19.32 -1.53 2.54
N ASN A 294 -18.93 -1.78 3.79
CA ASN A 294 -18.87 -3.12 4.37
C ASN A 294 -20.25 -3.76 4.53
N LEU A 295 -21.27 -2.99 4.90
CA LEU A 295 -22.65 -3.46 4.95
C LEU A 295 -23.14 -3.83 3.55
N GLN A 296 -22.85 -3.00 2.54
CA GLN A 296 -23.20 -3.32 1.15
C GLN A 296 -22.49 -4.58 0.66
N LEU A 297 -21.20 -4.75 0.97
CA LEU A 297 -20.42 -5.93 0.63
C LEU A 297 -21.05 -7.20 1.21
N THR A 298 -21.42 -7.14 2.50
CA THR A 298 -22.06 -8.25 3.21
C THR A 298 -23.42 -8.60 2.60
N ARG A 299 -24.27 -7.61 2.32
CA ARG A 299 -25.58 -7.81 1.68
C ARG A 299 -25.44 -8.44 0.29
N ARG A 300 -24.50 -7.96 -0.53
CA ARG A 300 -24.25 -8.51 -1.88
C ARG A 300 -23.78 -9.96 -1.84
N LEU A 301 -22.91 -10.31 -0.89
CA LEU A 301 -22.46 -11.69 -0.69
C LEU A 301 -23.62 -12.62 -0.27
N GLN A 302 -24.48 -12.17 0.63
CA GLN A 302 -25.66 -12.94 1.05
C GLN A 302 -26.64 -13.18 -0.11
N GLN A 303 -27.03 -12.12 -0.81
CA GLN A 303 -27.96 -12.21 -1.95
C GLN A 303 -27.43 -13.13 -3.06
N ALA A 304 -26.12 -13.11 -3.31
CA ALA A 304 -25.51 -13.93 -4.35
C ALA A 304 -25.46 -15.43 -3.95
N GLY A 305 -25.32 -15.75 -2.67
CA GLY A 305 -25.42 -17.12 -2.16
C GLY A 305 -26.84 -17.70 -2.24
N GLU A 306 -27.85 -16.89 -1.91
CA GLU A 306 -29.27 -17.30 -1.99
C GLU A 306 -29.72 -17.57 -3.44
N SER A 307 -29.36 -16.68 -4.36
CA SER A 307 -29.76 -16.78 -5.77
C SER A 307 -29.23 -18.05 -6.45
N ALA A 308 -27.99 -18.45 -6.14
CA ALA A 308 -27.38 -19.66 -6.69
C ALA A 308 -27.99 -20.94 -6.11
N THR A 309 -28.41 -20.91 -4.83
CA THR A 309 -29.06 -22.07 -4.18
C THR A 309 -30.46 -22.31 -4.75
N LYS A 310 -31.23 -21.24 -4.97
CA LYS A 310 -32.54 -21.32 -5.60
C LYS A 310 -32.49 -21.87 -7.03
N ALA A 311 -31.46 -21.51 -7.80
CA ALA A 311 -31.26 -22.03 -9.16
C ALA A 311 -30.87 -23.53 -9.21
N LEU A 312 -30.37 -24.10 -8.11
CA LEU A 312 -29.97 -25.51 -8.04
C LEU A 312 -31.06 -26.42 -7.45
N CYS A 313 -31.94 -25.89 -6.60
CA CYS A 313 -33.08 -26.62 -6.03
C CYS A 313 -34.38 -26.43 -6.84
N GLY A 314 -34.35 -25.63 -7.91
CA GLY A 314 -35.45 -25.41 -8.84
C GLY A 314 -35.13 -26.00 -10.20
N ASN A 315 -35.19 -27.32 -10.29
CA ASN A 315 -35.50 -28.13 -11.48
C ASN A 315 -35.99 -29.50 -10.99
#